data_AF-A0A974YH48-F1
#
_entry.id   AF-A0A974YH48-F1
#
_cell.length_a   1.000
_cell.length_b   1.000
_cell.length_c   1.000
_cell.angle_alpha   90.00
_cell.angle_beta   90.00
_cell.angle_gamma   90.00
#
_symmetry.space_group_name_H-M   'P 1'
#
loop_
_entity.id
_entity.type
_entity.pdbx_description
1 polymer ?
#
loop_
_entity_poly.entity_id
_entity_poly.type
_entity_poly.pdbx_seq_one_letter_code
_entity_poly.pdbx_strand_id
1 'polypeptide(L)' 'MLLRGFNQSYNMRRQRVLKGRSPDEVVRGRLAAKTKRANLRAKPPDPHVLPDALDVVAHAKEVSHPDSPLRSRNLW' A
#
# COMPACT_ATOMS: atom_id res chain seq x y z
N MET A 1 0.11 1.51 -19.98
CA MET A 1 1.47 2.07 -20.22
C MET A 1 1.56 3.59 -19.94
N LEU A 2 0.50 4.38 -20.15
CA LEU A 2 0.47 5.84 -19.93
C LEU A 2 0.70 6.28 -18.47
N LEU A 3 0.16 5.54 -17.50
CA LEU A 3 0.13 5.96 -16.09
C LEU A 3 1.52 6.03 -15.44
N ARG A 4 2.47 5.19 -15.89
CA ARG A 4 3.83 5.14 -15.31
C ARG A 4 4.63 6.41 -15.61
N GLY A 5 4.55 6.93 -16.84
CA GLY A 5 5.24 8.16 -17.24
C GLY A 5 4.65 9.41 -16.59
N PHE A 6 3.33 9.47 -16.42
CA PHE A 6 2.67 10.54 -15.67
C PHE A 6 3.07 10.54 -14.20
N ASN A 7 3.09 9.37 -13.55
CA ASN A 7 3.52 9.26 -12.16
C ASN A 7 5.00 9.68 -11.99
N GLN A 8 5.88 9.26 -12.91
CA GLN A 8 7.29 9.64 -12.88
C GLN A 8 7.47 11.16 -13.03
N SER A 9 6.84 11.77 -14.04
CA SER A 9 6.96 13.21 -14.28
C SER A 9 6.36 14.04 -13.14
N TYR A 10 5.24 13.60 -12.57
CA TYR A 10 4.63 14.22 -11.39
C TYR A 10 5.58 14.20 -10.18
N ASN A 11 6.15 13.04 -9.86
CA ASN A 11 7.01 12.88 -8.68
C ASN A 11 8.35 13.63 -8.81
N MET A 12 8.83 13.84 -10.04
CA MET A 12 10.04 14.61 -10.33
C MET A 12 9.78 16.13 -10.38
N ARG A 13 8.55 16.58 -10.66
CA ARG A 13 8.24 17.99 -10.84
C ARG A 13 8.26 18.75 -9.51
N ARG A 14 8.93 19.89 -9.49
CA ARG A 14 8.96 20.83 -8.35
C ARG A 14 7.60 21.49 -8.15
N GLN A 15 7.14 21.54 -6.91
CA GLN A 15 5.83 22.09 -6.56
C GLN A 15 5.98 23.25 -5.58
N ARG A 16 5.29 24.36 -5.85
CA ARG A 16 5.32 25.56 -4.99
C ARG A 16 4.79 25.28 -3.59
N VAL A 17 3.74 24.47 -3.47
CA VAL A 17 3.17 24.02 -2.17
C VAL A 17 4.20 23.25 -1.33
N LEU A 18 5.18 22.61 -1.98
CA LEU A 18 6.30 21.91 -1.33
C LEU A 18 7.53 22.79 -1.18
N LYS A 19 7.37 24.12 -1.22
CA LYS A 19 8.45 25.11 -1.17
C LYS A 19 9.45 24.94 -2.30
N GLY A 20 8.96 24.59 -3.49
CA GLY A 20 9.79 24.37 -4.68
C GLY A 20 10.48 23.01 -4.74
N ARG A 21 10.17 22.07 -3.83
CA ARG A 21 10.66 20.68 -3.89
C ARG A 21 9.73 19.78 -4.69
N SER A 22 10.26 18.69 -5.22
CA SER A 22 9.44 17.64 -5.81
C SER A 22 8.86 16.70 -4.74
N PRO A 23 7.76 15.99 -5.03
CA PRO A 23 7.25 14.94 -4.16
C PRO A 23 8.33 13.92 -3.75
N ASP A 24 9.14 13.47 -4.71
CA ASP A 24 10.25 12.53 -4.47
C ASP A 24 11.30 13.10 -3.51
N GLU A 25 11.72 14.35 -3.69
CA GLU A 25 12.68 15.01 -2.80
C GLU A 25 12.16 15.09 -1.36
N VAL A 26 10.86 15.38 -1.19
CA VAL A 26 10.22 15.42 0.14
C VAL A 26 10.16 14.03 0.78
N VAL A 27 9.81 13.00 0.02
CA VAL A 27 9.77 11.62 0.52
C VAL A 27 11.17 11.15 0.92
N ARG A 28 12.18 11.33 0.05
CA ARG A 28 13.57 10.96 0.35
C ARG A 28 14.10 11.69 1.57
N GLY A 29 13.88 13.00 1.67
CA GLY A 29 14.29 13.80 2.83
C GLY A 29 13.61 13.35 4.12
N ARG A 30 12.31 13.01 4.06
CA ARG A 30 11.58 12.46 5.20
C ARG A 30 12.11 11.07 5.59
N LEU A 31 12.39 10.20 4.64
CA LEU A 31 12.92 8.85 4.91
C LEU A 31 14.30 8.93 5.56
N ALA A 32 15.19 9.78 5.02
CA ALA A 32 16.51 10.04 5.57
C ALA A 32 16.46 10.67 6.98
N ALA A 33 15.47 11.52 7.26
CA ALA A 33 15.25 12.05 8.61
C ALA A 33 14.57 11.04 9.55
N LYS A 34 13.73 10.14 9.00
CA LYS A 34 12.93 9.15 9.74
C LYS A 34 13.65 7.82 9.97
N THR A 35 14.91 7.63 9.60
CA THR A 35 15.71 6.46 10.03
C THR A 35 15.75 6.31 11.57
N LYS A 36 15.43 7.38 12.30
CA LYS A 36 15.24 7.39 13.77
C LYS A 36 13.83 6.97 14.24
N ARG A 37 12.93 6.56 13.35
CA ARG A 37 11.55 6.09 13.67
C ARG A 37 11.39 4.58 13.61
N ALA A 38 12.48 3.81 13.70
CA ALA A 38 12.33 2.50 14.34
C ALA A 38 11.79 2.78 15.74
N ASN A 39 10.54 2.40 15.99
CA ASN A 39 9.99 2.53 17.33
C ASN A 39 10.91 1.68 18.21
N LEU A 40 11.69 2.33 19.08
CA LEU A 40 12.69 1.64 19.91
C LEU A 40 12.04 0.57 20.81
N ARG A 41 10.72 0.70 21.03
CA ARG A 41 9.88 -0.22 21.79
C ARG A 41 9.09 -1.19 20.90
N ALA A 42 9.21 -1.12 19.57
CA ALA A 42 8.62 -2.11 18.70
C ALA A 42 9.38 -3.42 18.90
N LYS A 43 8.74 -4.36 19.57
CA LYS A 43 9.19 -5.73 19.60
C LYS A 43 9.06 -6.29 18.19
N PRO A 44 10.04 -7.07 17.70
CA PRO A 44 9.84 -7.84 16.49
C PRO A 44 8.59 -8.71 16.66
N PRO A 45 7.76 -8.85 15.61
CA PRO A 45 6.62 -9.75 15.67
C PRO A 45 7.11 -11.17 15.95
N ASP A 46 6.32 -11.93 16.70
CA ASP A 46 6.59 -13.36 16.89
C ASP A 46 6.63 -14.04 15.51
N PRO A 47 7.72 -14.73 15.16
CA PRO A 47 7.87 -15.36 13.85
C PRO A 47 6.80 -16.41 13.55
N HIS A 48 6.12 -16.94 14.56
CA HIS A 48 5.08 -17.96 14.40
C HIS A 48 3.70 -17.38 14.09
N VAL A 49 3.46 -16.09 14.35
CA VAL A 49 2.15 -15.46 14.16
C VAL A 49 1.79 -15.26 12.68
N LEU A 50 2.79 -15.11 11.80
CA LEU A 50 2.53 -14.88 10.38
C LEU A 50 1.95 -16.12 9.67
N PRO A 51 2.52 -17.33 9.82
CA PRO A 51 1.89 -18.56 9.33
C PRO A 51 0.43 -18.73 9.80
N ASP A 52 0.18 -18.61 11.11
CA ASP A 52 -1.16 -18.79 11.68
C ASP A 52 -2.18 -17.77 11.12
N ALA A 53 -1.76 -16.51 10.95
CA ALA A 53 -2.61 -15.48 10.36
C ALA A 53 -2.94 -15.76 8.89
N LEU A 54 -1.98 -16.31 8.14
CA LEU A 54 -2.20 -16.69 6.74
C LEU A 54 -3.17 -17.86 6.61
N ASP A 55 -3.11 -18.83 7.52
CA ASP A 55 -4.04 -19.96 7.56
C ASP A 55 -5.47 -19.51 7.87
N VAL A 56 -5.66 -18.59 8.82
CA VAL A 56 -6.98 -17.97 9.10
C VAL A 56 -7.53 -17.25 7.87
N VAL A 57 -6.69 -16.50 7.16
CA VAL A 57 -7.11 -15.80 5.93
C VAL A 57 -7.48 -16.79 4.81
N ALA A 58 -6.72 -17.87 4.65
CA ALA A 58 -7.03 -18.93 3.69
C ALA A 58 -8.37 -19.59 4.00
N HIS A 59 -8.57 -20.02 5.25
CA HIS A 59 -9.83 -20.60 5.70
C HIS A 59 -11.01 -19.64 5.54
N ALA A 60 -10.82 -18.34 5.84
CA ALA A 60 -11.87 -17.35 5.66
C ALA A 60 -12.28 -17.21 4.18
N LYS A 61 -11.33 -17.31 3.25
CA LYS A 61 -11.61 -17.30 1.80
C LYS A 61 -12.33 -18.57 1.34
N GLU A 62 -12.10 -19.71 1.97
CA GLU A 62 -12.80 -20.97 1.64
C GLU A 62 -14.24 -20.96 2.14
N VAL A 63 -14.51 -20.32 3.29
CA VAL A 63 -15.88 -20.24 3.85
C VAL A 63 -16.67 -19.08 3.23
N SER A 64 -16.03 -17.95 2.94
CA SER A 64 -16.64 -16.85 2.19
C SER A 64 -16.60 -17.14 0.68
N HIS A 65 -17.53 -17.97 0.22
CA HIS A 65 -17.87 -17.93 -1.20
C HIS A 65 -18.50 -16.55 -1.46
N PRO A 66 -17.99 -15.72 -2.39
CA PRO A 66 -18.81 -14.64 -2.89
C PRO A 66 -20.07 -15.31 -3.45
N ASP A 67 -21.23 -14.94 -2.91
CA ASP A 67 -22.51 -15.44 -3.39
C ASP A 67 -22.47 -15.44 -4.92
N SER A 68 -22.75 -16.62 -5.48
CA SER A 68 -22.75 -16.88 -6.91
C SER A 68 -23.32 -15.66 -7.61
N PRO A 69 -22.62 -15.02 -8.57
CA PRO A 69 -23.18 -13.88 -9.25
C PRO A 69 -24.46 -14.38 -9.91
N LEU A 70 -25.60 -13.98 -9.34
CA LEU A 70 -26.87 -14.06 -10.03
C LEU A 70 -26.61 -13.37 -11.35
N ARG A 71 -26.53 -14.20 -12.39
CA ARG A 71 -26.49 -13.82 -13.79
C ARG A 71 -27.62 -12.82 -13.97
N SER A 72 -27.29 -11.53 -13.90
CA SER A 72 -28.18 -10.45 -14.29
C SER A 72 -28.35 -10.59 -15.80
N ARG A 73 -29.33 -11.40 -16.15
CA ARG A 73 -29.82 -11.56 -17.50
C ARG A 73 -30.51 -10.24 -17.81
N ASN A 74 -29.80 -9.39 -18.54
CA ASN A 74 -30.24 -8.15 -19.14
C ASN A 74 -31.73 -8.21 -19.52
N LEU A 75 -32.51 -7.28 -18.98
CA LEU A 75 -33.82 -6.91 -19.49
C LEU A 75 -33.96 -5.39 -19.32
N TRP A 76 -33.84 -4.72 -20.47
CA TRP A 76 -34.12 -3.31 -20.81
C TRP A 76 -33.07 -2.27 -20.40
#